data_AF-A0A1R2AL14-F1
#
_entry.id   AF-A0A1R2AL14-F1
#
_cell.length_a   1.000
_cell.length_b   1.000
_cell.length_c   1.000
_cell.angle_alpha   90.00
_cell.angle_beta   90.00
_cell.angle_gamma   90.00
#
_symmetry.space_group_name_H-M   'P 1'
#
loop_
_entity.id
_entity.type
_entity.pdbx_description
1 polymer ?
#
loop_
_entity_poly.entity_id
_entity_poly.type
_entity_poly.pdbx_seq_one_letter_code
_entity_poly.pdbx_strand_id
1 'polypeptide(L)'
;MDICCSEPDCQSMPNYKCTCSVKKFFCDSHVLIHMKKFKCFAKNVEDEMTLIQFNNSKNALRRLTVDIISISKFMIQEIKKVTKESLGFIEEKKVGLQEFSSREKLKEINDWAKKINLNNRRTNAFSSIINHLLCIKSDSEEIKAELKADKMLEEFKMKYFRACETIIELKNQIGFVKNNDSQKKDQEYLRRVRSPRPRGGERRPCGRRFRGARNFRQLADDMVASENEYCGKLKDASTSTMQDALDDVREIFINLPFNLEDF
;
A
#
# COMPACT_ATOMS: atom_id res chain seq x y z
N MET A 1 9.92 -20.08 0.40
CA MET A 1 10.21 -20.50 1.78
C MET A 1 11.71 -20.65 1.85
N ASP A 2 12.34 -19.96 2.79
CA ASP A 2 13.77 -20.06 2.97
C ASP A 2 14.07 -21.38 3.68
N ILE A 3 14.90 -22.20 3.04
CA ILE A 3 15.30 -23.49 3.63
C ILE A 3 16.46 -23.20 4.57
N CYS A 4 16.14 -23.06 5.85
CA CYS A 4 17.10 -22.85 6.92
C CYS A 4 17.36 -24.15 7.70
N CYS A 5 18.43 -24.14 8.49
CA CYS A 5 18.64 -25.17 9.50
C CYS A 5 17.41 -25.29 10.41
N SER A 6 17.04 -26.53 10.76
CA SER A 6 15.91 -26.84 11.63
C SER A 6 16.18 -26.58 13.12
N GLU A 7 17.37 -26.08 13.46
CA GLU A 7 17.70 -25.68 14.81
C GLU A 7 17.15 -24.27 15.06
N PRO A 8 16.47 -24.01 16.19
CA PRO A 8 15.96 -22.69 16.53
C PRO A 8 17.07 -21.64 16.43
N ASP A 9 16.73 -20.46 15.90
CA ASP A 9 17.63 -19.31 15.76
C ASP A 9 18.84 -19.52 14.82
N CYS A 10 18.93 -20.66 14.14
CA CYS A 10 19.98 -20.90 13.16
C CYS A 10 19.56 -20.43 11.76
N GLN A 11 20.26 -19.43 11.24
CA GLN A 11 20.07 -18.91 9.88
C GLN A 11 21.01 -19.56 8.86
N SER A 12 21.83 -20.52 9.27
CA SER A 12 22.78 -21.19 8.38
C SER A 12 22.05 -22.07 7.37
N MET A 13 22.61 -22.12 6.16
CA MET A 13 22.14 -23.00 5.10
C MET A 13 22.37 -24.47 5.49
N PRO A 14 21.35 -25.34 5.36
CA PRO A 14 21.52 -26.73 5.69
C PRO A 14 22.17 -27.51 4.54
N ASN A 15 23.22 -28.26 4.85
CA ASN A 15 23.92 -29.14 3.91
C ASN A 15 23.52 -30.61 4.11
N TYR A 16 22.80 -30.92 5.19
CA TYR A 16 22.48 -32.28 5.58
C TYR A 16 21.00 -32.47 5.86
N LYS A 17 20.48 -33.64 5.50
CA LYS A 17 19.12 -34.10 5.81
C LYS A 17 19.17 -35.32 6.71
N CYS A 18 18.55 -35.24 7.89
CA CYS A 18 18.43 -36.40 8.78
C CYS A 18 17.47 -37.45 8.20
N THR A 19 17.76 -38.73 8.42
CA THR A 19 16.85 -39.87 8.14
C THR A 19 15.75 -40.06 9.19
N CYS A 20 15.72 -39.21 10.21
CA CYS A 20 14.70 -39.14 11.25
C CYS A 20 13.28 -39.10 10.64
N SER A 21 12.28 -39.59 11.37
CA SER A 21 10.87 -39.59 10.93
C SER A 21 10.34 -38.20 10.50
N VAL A 22 10.90 -37.14 11.09
CA VAL A 22 10.53 -35.74 10.82
C VAL A 22 11.31 -35.11 9.65
N LYS A 23 12.28 -35.82 9.04
CA LYS A 23 13.09 -35.38 7.87
C LYS A 23 13.61 -33.94 7.99
N LYS A 24 14.28 -33.63 9.10
CA LYS A 24 14.85 -32.30 9.38
C LYS A 24 16.13 -32.01 8.58
N PHE A 25 16.36 -30.73 8.30
CA PHE A 25 17.54 -30.21 7.59
C PHE A 25 18.47 -29.51 8.59
N PHE A 26 19.78 -29.73 8.50
CA PHE A 26 20.77 -29.18 9.42
C PHE A 26 22.01 -28.65 8.70
N CYS A 27 22.62 -27.61 9.25
CA CYS A 27 23.98 -27.19 8.88
C CYS A 27 25.03 -28.12 9.52
N ASP A 28 26.28 -27.97 9.12
CA ASP A 28 27.39 -28.85 9.50
C ASP A 28 27.57 -28.93 11.03
N SER A 29 27.40 -27.82 11.76
CA SER A 29 27.54 -27.82 13.21
C SER A 29 26.37 -28.54 13.90
N HIS A 30 25.14 -28.22 13.51
CA HIS A 30 23.94 -28.76 14.15
C HIS A 30 23.67 -30.21 13.79
N VAL A 31 24.07 -30.68 12.60
CA VAL A 31 23.92 -32.09 12.23
C VAL A 31 24.76 -32.98 13.14
N LEU A 32 25.98 -32.56 13.51
CA LEU A 32 26.86 -33.33 14.40
C LEU A 32 26.27 -33.45 15.82
N ILE A 33 25.74 -32.35 16.35
CA ILE A 33 25.06 -32.34 17.66
C ILE A 33 23.84 -33.26 17.61
N HIS A 34 23.05 -33.16 16.56
CA HIS A 34 21.85 -33.97 16.37
C HIS A 34 22.17 -35.47 16.26
N MET A 35 23.13 -35.84 15.41
CA MET A 35 23.59 -37.23 15.24
C MET A 35 24.15 -37.80 16.55
N LYS A 36 24.91 -37.01 17.31
CA LYS A 36 25.44 -37.45 18.62
C LYS A 36 24.32 -37.71 19.64
N LYS A 37 23.30 -36.84 19.69
CA LYS A 37 22.20 -36.92 20.65
C LYS A 37 21.18 -38.02 20.33
N PHE A 38 20.82 -38.15 19.06
CA PHE A 38 19.73 -39.02 18.61
C PHE A 38 20.20 -40.30 17.89
N LYS A 39 21.51 -40.48 17.70
CA LYS A 39 22.12 -41.64 17.03
C LYS A 39 21.54 -41.93 15.64
N CYS A 40 21.20 -40.87 14.90
CA CYS A 40 20.66 -40.94 13.55
C CYS A 40 21.73 -40.78 12.47
N PHE A 41 21.38 -41.11 11.23
CA PHE A 41 22.21 -40.83 10.05
C PHE A 41 21.74 -39.57 9.33
N ALA A 42 22.66 -38.92 8.64
CA ALA A 42 22.36 -37.78 7.79
C ALA A 42 22.99 -37.98 6.40
N LYS A 43 22.26 -37.57 5.36
CA LYS A 43 22.74 -37.54 3.98
C LYS A 43 23.12 -36.10 3.64
N ASN A 44 24.27 -35.90 3.00
CA ASN A 44 24.58 -34.61 2.39
C ASN A 44 23.59 -34.35 1.24
N VAL A 45 23.06 -33.14 1.18
CA VAL A 45 22.05 -32.70 0.21
C VAL A 45 22.47 -31.39 -0.48
N GLU A 46 23.77 -31.08 -0.50
CA GLU A 46 24.30 -29.85 -1.08
C GLU A 46 23.84 -29.66 -2.53
N ASP A 47 24.01 -30.67 -3.38
CA ASP A 47 23.55 -30.63 -4.78
C ASP A 47 22.03 -30.41 -4.91
N GLU A 48 21.24 -31.07 -4.07
CA GLU A 48 19.78 -30.93 -4.04
C GLU A 48 19.40 -29.48 -3.63
N MET A 49 20.13 -28.92 -2.67
CA MET A 49 19.93 -27.55 -2.17
C MET A 49 20.34 -26.50 -3.21
N THR A 50 21.46 -26.68 -3.89
CA THR A 50 21.90 -25.83 -5.01
C THR A 50 20.86 -25.83 -6.12
N LEU A 51 20.31 -26.99 -6.48
CA LEU A 51 19.27 -27.08 -7.50
C LEU A 51 17.97 -26.36 -7.07
N ILE A 52 17.58 -26.47 -5.80
CA ILE A 52 16.43 -25.75 -5.26
C ILE A 52 16.67 -24.23 -5.33
N GLN A 53 17.85 -23.76 -4.92
CA GLN A 53 18.21 -22.35 -5.01
C GLN A 53 18.19 -21.84 -6.46
N PHE A 54 18.79 -22.60 -7.39
CA PHE A 54 18.76 -22.27 -8.81
C PHE A 54 17.34 -22.10 -9.33
N ASN A 55 16.45 -23.04 -9.00
CA ASN A 55 15.04 -22.97 -9.39
C ASN A 55 14.31 -21.80 -8.72
N ASN A 56 14.60 -21.51 -7.45
CA ASN A 56 14.04 -20.36 -6.75
C ASN A 56 14.46 -19.05 -7.41
N SER A 57 15.74 -18.88 -7.74
CA SER A 57 16.26 -17.72 -8.47
C SER A 57 15.62 -17.59 -9.85
N LYS A 58 15.50 -18.69 -10.60
CA LYS A 58 14.81 -18.71 -11.90
C LYS A 58 13.34 -18.29 -11.77
N ASN A 59 12.66 -18.76 -10.73
CA ASN A 59 11.27 -18.37 -10.47
C ASN A 59 11.16 -16.90 -10.03
N ALA A 60 12.11 -16.38 -9.27
CA ALA A 60 12.15 -14.96 -8.92
C ALA A 60 12.32 -14.08 -10.17
N LEU A 61 13.24 -14.44 -11.08
CA LEU A 61 13.41 -13.74 -12.36
C LEU A 61 12.16 -13.83 -13.25
N ARG A 62 11.46 -14.97 -13.25
CA ARG A 62 10.17 -15.11 -13.95
C ARG A 62 9.09 -14.19 -13.37
N ARG A 63 8.98 -14.09 -12.05
CA ARG A 63 8.05 -13.16 -11.39
C ARG A 63 8.37 -11.72 -11.76
N LEU A 64 9.64 -11.33 -11.66
CA LEU A 64 10.10 -10.00 -12.06
C LEU A 64 9.75 -9.69 -13.53
N THR A 65 9.86 -10.69 -14.41
CA THR A 65 9.45 -10.54 -15.82
C THR A 65 7.96 -10.25 -15.95
N VAL A 66 7.11 -11.01 -15.24
CA VAL A 66 5.65 -10.79 -15.21
C VAL A 66 5.31 -9.41 -14.65
N ASP A 67 5.99 -9.00 -13.58
CA ASP A 67 5.79 -7.70 -12.93
C ASP A 67 6.14 -6.54 -13.87
N ILE A 68 7.28 -6.63 -14.58
CA ILE A 68 7.70 -5.65 -15.59
C ILE A 68 6.67 -5.56 -16.73
N ILE A 69 6.13 -6.68 -17.20
CA ILE A 69 5.09 -6.69 -18.23
C ILE A 69 3.81 -6.04 -17.71
N SER A 70 3.39 -6.40 -16.49
CA SER A 70 2.17 -5.89 -15.86
C SER A 70 2.22 -4.37 -15.68
N ILE A 71 3.32 -3.85 -15.12
CA ILE A 71 3.50 -2.40 -14.95
C ILE A 71 3.60 -1.67 -16.28
N SER A 72 4.23 -2.27 -17.29
CA SER A 72 4.28 -1.69 -18.63
C SER A 72 2.88 -1.54 -19.23
N LYS A 73 2.02 -2.56 -19.09
CA LYS A 73 0.62 -2.49 -19.54
C LYS A 73 -0.16 -1.39 -18.81
N PHE A 74 -0.01 -1.31 -17.49
CA PHE A 74 -0.64 -0.27 -16.69
C PHE A 74 -0.20 1.14 -17.14
N MET A 75 1.10 1.34 -17.32
CA MET A 75 1.65 2.63 -17.78
C MET A 75 1.16 3.00 -19.17
N ILE A 76 1.06 2.03 -20.10
CA ILE A 76 0.48 2.26 -21.43
C ILE A 76 -0.98 2.71 -21.32
N GLN A 77 -1.76 2.09 -20.44
CA GLN A 77 -3.17 2.47 -20.23
C GLN A 77 -3.29 3.89 -19.66
N GLU A 78 -2.48 4.25 -18.67
CA GLU A 78 -2.46 5.60 -18.11
C GLU A 78 -2.03 6.64 -19.15
N ILE A 79 -1.01 6.34 -19.97
CA ILE A 79 -0.60 7.21 -21.07
C ILE A 79 -1.74 7.39 -22.08
N LYS A 80 -2.43 6.31 -22.47
CA LYS A 80 -3.59 6.37 -23.37
C LYS A 80 -4.70 7.24 -22.79
N LYS A 81 -5.00 7.09 -21.50
CA LYS A 81 -6.01 7.88 -20.78
C LYS A 81 -5.66 9.36 -20.79
N VAL A 82 -4.46 9.72 -20.33
CA VAL A 82 -4.00 11.12 -20.30
C VAL A 82 -3.96 11.72 -21.71
N THR A 83 -3.57 10.94 -22.71
CA THR A 83 -3.60 11.38 -24.12
C THR A 83 -5.02 11.69 -24.58
N LYS A 84 -5.98 10.81 -24.29
CA LYS A 84 -7.39 11.02 -24.64
C LYS A 84 -7.97 12.26 -23.95
N GLU A 85 -7.71 12.43 -22.66
CA GLU A 85 -8.12 13.62 -21.89
C GLU A 85 -7.51 14.90 -22.48
N SER A 86 -6.22 14.87 -22.80
CA SER A 86 -5.51 16.00 -23.40
C SER A 86 -6.03 16.37 -24.79
N LEU A 87 -6.32 15.36 -25.63
CA LEU A 87 -6.94 15.57 -26.95
C LEU A 87 -8.37 16.11 -26.83
N GLY A 88 -9.15 15.60 -25.87
CA GLY A 88 -10.47 16.13 -25.56
C GLY A 88 -10.41 17.61 -25.18
N PHE A 89 -9.47 17.99 -24.31
CA PHE A 89 -9.24 19.39 -23.94
C PHE A 89 -8.86 20.26 -25.14
N ILE A 90 -8.01 19.76 -26.05
CA ILE A 90 -7.67 20.47 -27.29
C ILE A 90 -8.92 20.65 -28.16
N GLU A 91 -9.76 19.63 -28.28
CA GLU A 91 -10.98 19.71 -29.08
C GLU A 91 -12.01 20.68 -28.47
N GLU A 92 -12.18 20.69 -27.16
CA GLU A 92 -12.98 21.70 -26.45
C GLU A 92 -12.48 23.12 -26.73
N LYS A 93 -11.15 23.33 -26.73
CA LYS A 93 -10.54 24.61 -27.12
C LYS A 93 -10.83 24.96 -28.58
N LYS A 94 -10.87 23.98 -29.49
CA LYS A 94 -11.24 24.22 -30.89
C LYS A 94 -12.70 24.57 -31.07
N VAL A 95 -13.61 23.89 -30.37
CA VAL A 95 -15.05 24.22 -30.40
C VAL A 95 -15.25 25.63 -29.85
N GLY A 96 -14.59 25.99 -28.74
CA GLY A 96 -14.60 27.33 -28.19
C GLY A 96 -14.10 28.42 -29.16
N LEU A 97 -13.19 28.08 -30.10
CA LEU A 97 -12.76 29.02 -31.16
C LEU A 97 -13.91 29.46 -32.06
N GLN A 98 -14.92 28.62 -32.29
CA GLN A 98 -16.07 28.96 -33.13
C GLN A 98 -16.95 30.04 -32.47
N GLU A 99 -16.88 30.18 -31.15
CA GLU A 99 -17.64 31.16 -30.36
C GLU A 99 -16.88 32.49 -30.16
N PHE A 100 -15.61 32.59 -30.57
CA PHE A 100 -14.79 33.77 -30.32
C PHE A 100 -14.79 34.77 -31.48
N SER A 101 -15.38 35.94 -31.26
CA SER A 101 -15.31 37.10 -32.18
C SER A 101 -14.12 38.04 -31.91
N SER A 102 -13.33 37.79 -30.85
CA SER A 102 -12.26 38.70 -30.40
C SER A 102 -10.87 38.21 -30.81
N ARG A 103 -10.09 39.13 -31.41
CA ARG A 103 -8.71 38.91 -31.86
C ARG A 103 -7.74 38.59 -30.71
N GLU A 104 -8.05 39.03 -29.49
CA GLU A 104 -7.22 38.81 -28.30
C GLU A 104 -7.27 37.35 -27.84
N LYS A 105 -8.45 36.72 -27.83
CA LYS A 105 -8.61 35.30 -27.46
C LYS A 105 -7.92 34.36 -28.45
N LEU A 106 -7.94 34.70 -29.75
CA LEU A 106 -7.19 33.97 -30.78
C LEU A 106 -5.67 34.04 -30.55
N LYS A 107 -5.17 35.20 -30.10
CA LYS A 107 -3.75 35.36 -29.77
C LYS A 107 -3.37 34.54 -28.54
N GLU A 108 -4.20 34.54 -27.50
CA GLU A 108 -3.97 33.73 -26.29
C GLU A 108 -3.85 32.23 -26.58
N ILE A 109 -4.75 31.70 -27.42
CA ILE A 109 -4.72 30.28 -27.82
C ILE A 109 -3.46 29.95 -28.63
N ASN A 110 -3.06 30.82 -29.55
CA ASN A 110 -1.81 30.66 -30.30
C ASN A 110 -0.57 30.70 -29.39
N ASP A 111 -0.54 31.61 -28.42
CA ASP A 111 0.56 31.73 -27.47
C ASP A 111 0.61 30.51 -26.53
N TRP A 112 -0.56 29.97 -26.12
CA TRP A 112 -0.66 28.72 -25.37
C TRP A 112 -0.15 27.52 -26.18
N ALA A 113 -0.56 27.37 -27.44
CA ALA A 113 -0.12 26.27 -28.30
C ALA A 113 1.39 26.30 -28.53
N LYS A 114 1.97 27.48 -28.76
CA LYS A 114 3.42 27.67 -28.91
C LYS A 114 4.20 27.28 -27.65
N LYS A 115 3.66 27.56 -26.46
CA LYS A 115 4.29 27.19 -25.17
C LYS A 115 4.34 25.67 -24.95
N ILE A 116 3.44 24.89 -25.54
CA ILE A 116 3.35 23.45 -25.30
C ILE A 116 4.49 22.64 -25.92
N ASN A 117 5.16 23.16 -26.97
CA ASN A 117 6.32 22.59 -27.69
C ASN A 117 6.72 21.15 -27.28
N LEU A 118 5.95 20.17 -27.76
CA LEU A 118 6.14 18.76 -27.41
C LEU A 118 7.37 18.14 -28.06
N ASN A 119 7.84 18.70 -29.18
CA ASN A 119 8.96 18.17 -29.96
C ASN A 119 10.31 18.26 -29.24
N ASN A 120 10.43 19.16 -28.24
CA ASN A 120 11.64 19.28 -27.43
C ASN A 120 11.66 18.38 -26.18
N ARG A 121 10.57 17.66 -25.87
CA ARG A 121 10.54 16.71 -24.74
C ARG A 121 11.21 15.41 -25.17
N ARG A 122 12.54 15.35 -25.04
CA ARG A 122 13.38 14.23 -25.50
C ARG A 122 12.91 12.87 -24.93
N THR A 123 12.80 11.90 -25.81
CA THR A 123 12.60 10.46 -25.55
C THR A 123 13.55 9.94 -24.47
N ASN A 124 14.78 10.45 -24.43
CA ASN A 124 15.79 10.05 -23.44
C ASN A 124 15.40 10.37 -22.00
N ALA A 125 14.69 11.49 -21.75
CA ALA A 125 14.23 11.83 -20.41
C ALA A 125 13.13 10.86 -19.96
N PHE A 126 12.21 10.50 -20.86
CA PHE A 126 11.18 9.51 -20.60
C PHE A 126 11.78 8.11 -20.36
N SER A 127 12.69 7.65 -21.21
CA SER A 127 13.40 6.38 -21.01
C SER A 127 14.21 6.37 -19.71
N SER A 128 14.81 7.50 -19.33
CA SER A 128 15.51 7.63 -18.05
C SER A 128 14.56 7.49 -16.85
N ILE A 129 13.39 8.13 -16.89
CA ILE A 129 12.38 8.02 -15.84
C ILE A 129 11.87 6.58 -15.73
N ILE A 130 11.58 5.92 -16.85
CA ILE A 130 11.13 4.52 -16.84
C ILE A 130 12.22 3.59 -16.30
N ASN A 131 13.48 3.78 -16.71
CA ASN A 131 14.59 2.98 -16.17
C ASN A 131 14.79 3.19 -14.67
N HIS A 132 14.60 4.42 -14.18
CA HIS A 132 14.64 4.75 -12.75
C HIS A 132 13.51 4.05 -11.99
N LEU A 133 12.27 4.18 -12.46
CA LEU A 133 11.10 3.52 -11.86
C LEU A 133 11.22 2.00 -11.80
N LEU A 134 11.80 1.39 -12.83
CA LEU A 134 11.94 -0.07 -12.90
C LEU A 134 13.16 -0.61 -12.13
N CYS A 135 14.13 0.25 -11.76
CA CYS A 135 15.31 -0.12 -10.97
C CYS A 135 16.14 -1.30 -11.52
N ILE A 136 16.02 -1.61 -12.82
CA ILE A 136 16.63 -2.81 -13.44
C ILE A 136 18.16 -2.69 -13.53
N LYS A 137 18.68 -1.46 -13.64
CA LYS A 137 20.13 -1.16 -13.73
C LYS A 137 20.59 -0.50 -12.42
N SER A 138 20.55 -1.27 -11.33
CA SER A 138 20.69 -0.78 -9.96
C SER A 138 22.13 -0.80 -9.43
N ASP A 139 23.03 -0.10 -10.13
CA ASP A 139 24.27 0.40 -9.50
C ASP A 139 24.17 1.87 -9.08
N SER A 140 23.05 2.55 -9.38
CA SER A 140 22.84 3.95 -8.98
C SER A 140 22.63 4.08 -7.46
N GLU A 141 23.45 4.93 -6.81
CA GLU A 141 23.31 5.27 -5.38
C GLU A 141 21.95 5.94 -5.06
N GLU A 142 21.27 6.52 -6.05
CA GLU A 142 19.97 7.18 -5.88
C GLU A 142 18.87 6.18 -5.53
N ILE A 143 18.89 4.98 -6.13
CA ILE A 143 17.94 3.89 -5.82
C ILE A 143 18.12 3.40 -4.37
N LYS A 144 19.36 3.36 -3.89
CA LYS A 144 19.66 3.02 -2.48
C LYS A 144 19.17 4.11 -1.53
N ALA A 145 19.15 5.37 -1.94
CA ALA A 145 18.63 6.49 -1.15
C ALA A 145 17.09 6.49 -1.10
N GLU A 146 16.41 6.26 -2.23
CA GLU A 146 14.94 6.15 -2.29
C GLU A 146 14.43 4.95 -1.47
N LEU A 147 15.05 3.77 -1.59
CA LEU A 147 14.70 2.61 -0.75
C LEU A 147 14.93 2.85 0.76
N LYS A 148 15.92 3.69 1.12
CA LYS A 148 16.12 4.12 2.51
C LYS A 148 15.05 5.12 2.95
N ALA A 149 14.64 6.04 2.08
CA ALA A 149 13.57 6.99 2.36
C ALA A 149 12.23 6.27 2.56
N ASP A 150 11.91 5.27 1.74
CA ASP A 150 10.68 4.48 1.88
C ASP A 150 10.67 3.66 3.17
N LYS A 151 11.80 3.05 3.55
CA LYS A 151 11.93 2.38 4.86
C LYS A 151 11.75 3.35 6.02
N MET A 152 12.36 4.54 5.95
CA MET A 152 12.18 5.59 6.95
C MET A 152 10.74 6.08 7.03
N LEU A 153 10.06 6.21 5.89
CA LEU A 153 8.65 6.61 5.82
C LEU A 153 7.76 5.56 6.51
N GLU A 154 8.01 4.27 6.25
CA GLU A 154 7.22 3.19 6.85
C GLU A 154 7.46 3.06 8.37
N GLU A 155 8.70 3.24 8.83
CA GLU A 155 8.99 3.38 10.26
C GLU A 155 8.27 4.57 10.89
N PHE A 156 8.19 5.70 10.17
CA PHE A 156 7.50 6.89 10.65
C PHE A 156 5.99 6.65 10.77
N LYS A 157 5.36 5.97 9.80
CA LYS A 157 3.96 5.57 9.89
C LYS A 157 3.71 4.68 11.09
N MET A 158 4.55 3.68 11.33
CA MET A 158 4.41 2.79 12.50
C MET A 158 4.53 3.54 13.83
N LYS A 159 5.46 4.50 13.94
CA LYS A 159 5.58 5.37 15.12
C LYS A 159 4.35 6.24 15.30
N TYR A 160 3.83 6.81 14.21
CA TYR A 160 2.61 7.61 14.23
C TYR A 160 1.40 6.78 14.69
N PHE A 161 1.21 5.58 14.16
CA PHE A 161 0.13 4.68 14.58
C PHE A 161 0.21 4.34 16.07
N ARG A 162 1.38 3.98 16.58
CA ARG A 162 1.58 3.74 18.03
C ARG A 162 1.27 4.97 18.88
N ALA A 163 1.65 6.15 18.42
CA ALA A 163 1.33 7.39 19.11
C ALA A 163 -0.19 7.63 19.15
N CYS A 164 -0.89 7.36 18.05
CA CYS A 164 -2.35 7.43 18.00
C CYS A 164 -3.01 6.44 18.98
N GLU A 165 -2.56 5.18 19.03
CA GLU A 165 -3.04 4.18 20.00
C GLU A 165 -2.85 4.66 21.43
N THR A 166 -1.67 5.18 21.75
CA THR A 166 -1.35 5.72 23.08
C THR A 166 -2.27 6.88 23.46
N ILE A 167 -2.56 7.78 22.51
CA ILE A 167 -3.50 8.91 22.74
C ILE A 167 -4.91 8.38 23.03
N ILE A 168 -5.37 7.34 22.32
CA ILE A 168 -6.67 6.73 22.55
C ILE A 168 -6.72 6.11 23.95
N GLU A 169 -5.69 5.37 24.36
CA GLU A 169 -5.61 4.79 25.71
C GLU A 169 -5.65 5.87 26.80
N LEU A 170 -4.87 6.94 26.65
CA LEU A 170 -4.86 8.05 27.61
C LEU A 170 -6.21 8.76 27.68
N LYS A 171 -6.89 8.97 26.54
CA LYS A 171 -8.25 9.53 26.51
C LYS A 171 -9.23 8.64 27.26
N ASN A 172 -9.15 7.33 27.08
CA ASN A 172 -9.98 6.37 27.79
C ASN A 172 -9.72 6.44 29.30
N GLN A 173 -8.46 6.43 29.73
CA GLN A 173 -8.07 6.57 31.14
C GLN A 173 -8.59 7.87 31.76
N ILE A 174 -8.44 9.01 31.07
CA ILE A 174 -8.99 10.30 31.51
C ILE A 174 -10.52 10.24 31.63
N GLY A 175 -11.20 9.57 30.69
CA GLY A 175 -12.64 9.32 30.74
C GLY A 175 -13.05 8.53 31.99
N PHE A 176 -12.31 7.47 32.34
CA PHE A 176 -12.53 6.70 33.57
C PHE A 176 -12.35 7.54 34.83
N VAL A 177 -11.29 8.35 34.91
CA VAL A 177 -11.04 9.22 36.07
C VAL A 177 -12.16 10.25 36.24
N LYS A 178 -12.60 10.90 35.15
CA LYS A 178 -13.70 11.88 35.18
C LYS A 178 -15.02 11.26 35.63
N ASN A 179 -15.30 10.02 35.22
CA ASN A 179 -16.51 9.30 35.63
C ASN A 179 -16.48 8.95 37.13
N ASN A 180 -15.32 8.50 37.63
CA ASN A 180 -15.15 8.18 39.06
C ASN A 180 -15.27 9.44 39.94
N ASP A 181 -14.71 10.58 39.52
CA ASP A 181 -14.84 11.83 40.26
C ASP A 181 -16.29 12.36 40.27
N SER A 182 -17.03 12.15 39.18
CA SER A 182 -18.45 12.50 39.10
C SER A 182 -19.29 11.63 40.04
N GLN A 183 -19.04 10.32 40.09
CA GLN A 183 -19.70 9.42 41.02
C GLN A 183 -19.39 9.74 42.49
N LYS A 184 -18.15 10.14 42.81
CA LYS A 184 -17.78 10.59 44.16
C LYS A 184 -18.53 11.86 44.57
N LYS A 185 -18.65 12.84 43.66
CA LYS A 185 -19.44 14.06 43.89
C LYS A 185 -20.92 13.77 44.12
N ASP A 186 -21.50 12.83 43.35
CA ASP A 186 -22.89 12.41 43.51
C ASP A 186 -23.12 11.69 44.84
N GLN A 187 -22.19 10.82 45.25
CA GLN A 187 -22.24 10.19 46.58
C GLN A 187 -22.09 11.18 47.72
N GLU A 188 -21.20 12.17 47.58
CA GLU A 188 -21.02 13.23 48.58
C GLU A 188 -22.27 14.13 48.68
N TYR A 189 -22.87 14.48 47.54
CA TYR A 189 -24.15 15.18 47.50
C TYR A 189 -25.25 14.40 48.21
N LEU A 190 -25.39 13.10 47.93
CA LEU A 190 -26.36 12.23 48.62
C LEU A 190 -26.12 12.16 50.13
N ARG A 191 -24.85 12.16 50.60
CA ARG A 191 -24.52 12.25 52.03
C ARG A 191 -24.93 13.59 52.65
N ARG A 192 -24.74 14.71 51.92
CA ARG A 192 -25.18 16.04 52.38
C ARG A 192 -26.70 16.20 52.41
N VAL A 193 -27.43 15.56 51.49
CA VAL A 193 -28.91 15.57 51.48
C VAL A 193 -29.51 14.67 52.57
N ARG A 194 -28.82 13.59 52.97
CA ARG A 194 -29.24 12.72 54.08
C ARG A 194 -28.87 13.23 55.47
N SER A 195 -28.01 14.25 55.57
CA SER A 195 -27.84 14.96 56.85
C SER A 195 -29.11 15.75 57.15
N PRO A 196 -29.73 15.59 58.33
CA PRO A 196 -30.94 16.32 58.69
C PRO A 196 -30.64 17.82 58.68
N ARG A 197 -31.12 18.55 57.67
CA ARG A 197 -31.12 20.01 57.74
C ARG A 197 -32.14 20.44 58.79
N PRO A 198 -31.79 21.39 59.68
CA PRO A 198 -32.76 22.04 60.55
C PRO A 198 -33.89 22.61 59.70
N ARG A 199 -35.13 22.26 60.05
CA ARG A 199 -36.32 22.72 59.33
C ARG A 199 -36.45 24.24 59.50
N GLY A 200 -36.21 24.98 58.43
CA GLY A 200 -36.57 26.38 58.32
C GLY A 200 -36.39 26.87 56.89
N GLY A 201 -37.49 27.21 56.22
CA GLY A 201 -37.45 28.03 54.99
C GLY A 201 -37.95 27.36 53.71
N GLU A 202 -39.26 27.54 53.48
CA GLU A 202 -40.01 27.73 52.23
C GLU A 202 -39.49 27.25 50.86
N ARG A 203 -40.37 26.51 50.18
CA ARG A 203 -40.21 25.95 48.83
C ARG A 203 -40.41 27.01 47.75
N ARG A 204 -39.62 26.93 46.67
CA ARG A 204 -40.02 27.36 45.32
C ARG A 204 -39.80 26.24 44.30
N PRO A 205 -40.67 26.06 43.31
CA PRO A 205 -40.51 25.04 42.27
C PRO A 205 -39.82 25.63 41.03
N CYS A 206 -38.87 24.91 40.44
CA CYS A 206 -38.50 25.11 39.04
C CYS A 206 -38.00 23.79 38.44
N GLY A 207 -38.72 23.32 37.43
CA GLY A 207 -38.33 22.18 36.62
C GLY A 207 -37.37 22.57 35.50
N ARG A 208 -36.75 21.54 34.90
CA ARG A 208 -36.45 21.44 33.47
C ARG A 208 -36.03 20.01 33.15
N ARG A 209 -36.74 19.39 32.20
CA ARG A 209 -36.36 18.10 31.58
C ARG A 209 -35.21 18.36 30.61
N PHE A 210 -34.11 17.63 30.76
CA PHE A 210 -33.11 17.50 29.70
C PHE A 210 -33.52 16.33 28.78
N ARG A 211 -33.82 16.64 27.51
CA ARG A 211 -33.79 15.68 26.40
C ARG A 211 -32.51 15.96 25.61
N GLY A 212 -31.71 14.92 25.35
CA GLY A 212 -30.58 15.05 24.43
C GLY A 212 -29.51 13.98 24.60
N ALA A 213 -29.86 12.70 24.44
CA ALA A 213 -28.87 11.67 24.14
C ALA A 213 -29.17 11.18 22.72
N ARG A 214 -28.37 11.63 21.74
CA ARG A 214 -28.30 10.98 20.42
C ARG A 214 -27.15 9.98 20.44
N ASN A 215 -27.42 8.84 19.82
CA ASN A 215 -26.69 7.59 19.89
C ASN A 215 -25.35 7.64 19.15
N PHE A 216 -24.25 7.48 19.91
CA PHE A 216 -22.91 7.22 19.38
C PHE A 216 -22.77 5.84 18.69
N ARG A 217 -23.74 4.93 18.86
CA ARG A 217 -23.76 3.62 18.18
C ARG A 217 -23.99 3.73 16.68
N GLN A 218 -24.86 4.65 16.23
CA GLN A 218 -25.20 4.78 14.82
C GLN A 218 -23.99 5.16 13.95
N LEU A 219 -23.10 6.01 14.49
CA LEU A 219 -21.88 6.47 13.81
C LEU A 219 -20.80 5.39 13.68
N ALA A 220 -20.79 4.39 14.57
CA ALA A 220 -19.83 3.30 14.49
C ALA A 220 -20.24 2.25 13.45
N ASP A 221 -21.54 1.99 13.32
CA ASP A 221 -22.08 1.02 12.37
C ASP A 221 -21.93 1.51 10.91
N ASP A 222 -22.04 2.83 10.66
CA ASP A 222 -21.90 3.42 9.32
C ASP A 222 -20.44 3.36 8.80
N MET A 223 -19.43 3.38 9.67
CA MET A 223 -18.02 3.31 9.25
C MET A 223 -17.60 1.90 8.82
N VAL A 224 -18.11 0.86 9.50
CA VAL A 224 -17.80 -0.56 9.19
C VAL A 224 -18.44 -1.00 7.86
N ALA A 225 -19.55 -0.38 7.46
CA ALA A 225 -20.19 -0.66 6.18
C ALA A 225 -19.36 -0.18 4.97
N SER A 226 -18.64 0.95 5.09
CA SER A 226 -17.86 1.49 3.96
C SER A 226 -16.57 0.71 3.67
N GLU A 227 -15.98 0.04 4.67
CA GLU A 227 -14.74 -0.73 4.48
C GLU A 227 -14.98 -2.06 3.76
N ASN A 228 -16.14 -2.68 3.99
CA ASN A 228 -16.48 -3.97 3.36
C ASN A 228 -16.83 -3.84 1.87
N GLU A 229 -17.32 -2.66 1.43
CA GLU A 229 -17.60 -2.41 0.01
C GLU A 229 -16.32 -2.21 -0.82
N TYR A 230 -15.22 -1.80 -0.20
CA TYR A 230 -13.94 -1.57 -0.88
C TYR A 230 -13.16 -2.87 -1.12
N CYS A 231 -13.26 -3.86 -0.21
CA CYS A 231 -12.56 -5.15 -0.34
C CYS A 231 -13.20 -6.12 -1.36
N GLY A 232 -14.49 -5.98 -1.68
CA GLY A 232 -15.18 -6.87 -2.62
C GLY A 232 -14.77 -6.68 -4.08
N LYS A 233 -14.39 -5.46 -4.48
CA LYS A 233 -14.15 -5.09 -5.90
C LYS A 233 -12.78 -5.51 -6.45
N LEU A 234 -11.89 -6.06 -5.60
CA LEU A 234 -10.52 -6.44 -5.97
C LEU A 234 -10.36 -7.92 -6.39
N LYS A 235 -11.40 -8.76 -6.26
CA LYS A 235 -11.28 -10.21 -6.48
C LYS A 235 -11.67 -10.72 -7.88
N ASP A 236 -12.35 -9.91 -8.70
CA ASP A 236 -12.96 -10.40 -9.95
C ASP A 236 -12.16 -10.13 -11.24
N ALA A 237 -10.90 -9.67 -11.14
CA ALA A 237 -10.15 -9.14 -12.29
C ALA A 237 -9.06 -10.04 -12.90
N SER A 238 -8.92 -11.33 -12.54
CA SER A 238 -7.62 -12.02 -12.74
C SER A 238 -7.48 -13.16 -13.77
N THR A 239 -8.43 -13.48 -14.66
CA THR A 239 -8.22 -14.67 -15.55
C THR A 239 -8.48 -14.52 -17.05
N SER A 240 -8.86 -13.35 -17.58
CA SER A 240 -9.09 -13.18 -19.04
C SER A 240 -8.04 -12.33 -19.78
N THR A 241 -7.18 -11.59 -19.07
CA THR A 241 -6.53 -10.37 -19.61
C THR A 241 -5.17 -10.57 -20.25
N MET A 242 -4.60 -11.78 -20.23
CA MET A 242 -3.21 -11.96 -20.67
C MET A 242 -3.07 -12.23 -22.17
N GLN A 243 -4.03 -12.92 -22.78
CA GLN A 243 -4.05 -13.21 -24.21
C GLN A 243 -4.54 -11.99 -25.02
N ASP A 244 -5.63 -11.36 -24.58
CA ASP A 244 -6.17 -10.12 -25.17
C ASP A 244 -5.11 -9.01 -25.24
N ALA A 245 -4.28 -8.89 -24.19
CA ALA A 245 -3.24 -7.88 -24.14
C ALA A 245 -1.97 -8.22 -24.95
N LEU A 246 -1.77 -9.48 -25.37
CA LEU A 246 -0.72 -9.83 -26.33
C LEU A 246 -1.20 -9.57 -27.77
N ASP A 247 -2.48 -9.75 -28.02
CA ASP A 247 -3.11 -9.46 -29.31
C ASP A 247 -3.24 -7.95 -29.55
N ASP A 248 -3.57 -7.15 -28.52
CA ASP A 248 -3.55 -5.68 -28.56
C ASP A 248 -2.15 -5.11 -28.90
N VAL A 249 -1.09 -5.69 -28.33
CA VAL A 249 0.28 -5.26 -28.62
C VAL A 249 0.69 -5.65 -30.04
N ARG A 250 0.25 -6.81 -30.54
CA ARG A 250 0.48 -7.21 -31.94
C ARG A 250 -0.23 -6.30 -32.94
N GLU A 251 -1.48 -5.92 -32.69
CA GLU A 251 -2.21 -5.00 -33.58
C GLU A 251 -1.55 -3.62 -33.66
N ILE A 252 -1.05 -3.09 -32.55
CA ILE A 252 -0.37 -1.79 -32.51
C ILE A 252 0.92 -1.81 -33.34
N PHE A 253 1.65 -2.92 -33.36
CA PHE A 253 2.91 -3.02 -34.09
C PHE A 253 2.77 -3.42 -35.56
N ILE A 254 1.71 -4.14 -35.94
CA ILE A 254 1.48 -4.58 -37.33
C ILE A 254 0.80 -3.51 -38.19
N ASN A 255 0.01 -2.61 -37.60
CA ASN A 255 -0.77 -1.61 -38.34
C ASN A 255 -0.15 -0.21 -38.40
N LEU A 256 1.12 -0.04 -37.99
CA LEU A 256 1.83 1.22 -38.19
C LEU A 256 2.34 1.29 -39.65
N PRO A 257 1.85 2.20 -40.50
CA PRO A 257 2.34 2.35 -41.85
C PRO A 257 3.64 3.15 -41.81
N PHE A 258 4.74 2.51 -41.43
CA PHE A 258 6.08 3.06 -41.65
C PHE A 258 6.52 2.73 -43.08
N ASN A 259 6.08 3.53 -44.04
CA ASN A 259 6.80 3.65 -45.31
C ASN A 259 8.07 4.45 -45.04
N LEU A 260 9.20 3.75 -44.96
CA LEU A 260 10.54 4.32 -44.76
C LEU A 260 11.20 4.76 -46.09
N GLU A 261 10.43 4.94 -47.16
CA GLU A 261 10.99 5.32 -48.48
C GLU A 261 11.00 6.83 -48.78
N ASP A 262 10.50 7.68 -47.86
CA ASP A 262 10.46 9.15 -48.06
C ASP A 262 11.19 9.96 -46.96
N PHE A 263 12.37 9.52 -46.51
CA PHE A 263 13.27 10.36 -45.69
C PHE A 263 14.74 10.19 -46.04
#